data_AF-A0A2K3UZK6-F1
#
_entry.id   AF-A0A2K3UZK6-F1
#
_cell.length_a   1.000
_cell.length_b   1.000
_cell.length_c   1.000
_cell.angle_alpha   90.00
_cell.angle_beta   90.00
_cell.angle_gamma   90.00
#
_symmetry.space_group_name_H-M   'P 1'
#
loop_
_entity.id
_entity.type
_entity.pdbx_description
1 polymer ?
#
loop_
_entity_poly.entity_id
_entity_poly.type
_entity_poly.pdbx_seq_one_letter_code
_entity_poly.pdbx_strand_id
1 'polypeptide(L)'
;MTPSAAPRLRRALLRAGAFGAQSAAQTGLPQLGLSVPVHSADELLQALRVLEHRRLSATLLIPAALALQEAATVRAAAQAGHEIAGTGSAAGLAALDVAACQSVAAWEAGETEPGWAGWQALAARGVRPLPLPGPTPQPGQTVRIAPAELAARLDELHTNGFRPSPVRELSGLRRATPRDLLLHVYAQTVEANFTRQHHVIDLTQRADGVMRVAPLPSAPDPLPLPRTIPTAELHLDSARIVGLAARGALGAYRAYLRSLKDVGRALQERPELHGAQAVFAVTLFYAPLEQAGFTLLELPPARARVYALGFRVLRLVHGTTQASSVLVPKMAWLPRDEFLKRYG
;
A
#
# COMPACT_ATOMS: atom_id res chain seq x y z
N MET A 1 17.11 -0.98 27.06
CA MET A 1 15.69 -0.66 27.33
C MET A 1 14.83 -1.36 26.29
N THR A 2 14.12 -2.41 26.69
CA THR A 2 13.16 -3.09 25.82
C THR A 2 11.96 -2.17 25.56
N PRO A 3 11.51 -1.99 24.31
CA PRO A 3 10.32 -1.20 24.03
C PRO A 3 9.11 -1.85 24.74
N SER A 4 8.31 -1.04 25.44
CA SER A 4 7.11 -1.50 26.14
C SER A 4 6.24 -2.35 25.21
N ALA A 5 5.76 -3.50 25.70
CA ALA A 5 4.94 -4.44 24.91
C ALA A 5 3.49 -3.97 24.72
N ALA A 6 3.00 -3.07 25.58
CA ALA A 6 1.60 -2.62 25.60
C ALA A 6 1.14 -1.88 24.32
N PRO A 7 1.93 -0.98 23.71
CA PRO A 7 1.56 -0.32 22.46
C PRO A 7 1.45 -1.29 21.27
N ARG A 8 2.30 -2.33 21.24
CA ARG A 8 2.30 -3.33 20.15
C ARG A 8 1.04 -4.19 20.20
N LEU A 9 0.67 -4.66 21.38
CA LEU A 9 -0.54 -5.46 21.57
C LEU A 9 -1.80 -4.67 21.21
N ARG A 10 -1.90 -3.40 21.62
CA ARG A 10 -3.03 -2.54 21.26
C ARG A 10 -3.15 -2.34 19.77
N ARG A 11 -2.05 -2.01 19.08
CA ARG A 11 -2.05 -1.90 17.61
C ARG A 11 -2.44 -3.20 16.92
N ALA A 12 -2.03 -4.36 17.46
CA ALA A 12 -2.47 -5.65 16.94
C ALA A 12 -4.00 -5.84 17.10
N LEU A 13 -4.56 -5.49 18.25
CA LEU A 13 -6.00 -5.56 18.51
C LEU A 13 -6.80 -4.59 17.62
N LEU A 14 -6.31 -3.36 17.41
CA LEU A 14 -6.91 -2.42 16.48
C LEU A 14 -6.88 -2.96 15.04
N ARG A 15 -5.76 -3.53 14.59
CA ARG A 15 -5.70 -4.24 13.29
C ARG A 15 -6.69 -5.41 13.21
N ALA A 16 -6.98 -6.07 14.33
CA ALA A 16 -7.97 -7.15 14.39
C ALA A 16 -9.43 -6.66 14.48
N GLY A 17 -9.68 -5.34 14.54
CA GLY A 17 -11.04 -4.77 14.59
C GLY A 17 -11.54 -4.36 15.97
N ALA A 18 -10.69 -4.34 17.00
CA ALA A 18 -11.08 -3.83 18.32
C ALA A 18 -11.70 -2.43 18.19
N PHE A 19 -12.77 -2.18 18.94
CA PHE A 19 -13.51 -0.90 18.93
C PHE A 19 -14.18 -0.54 17.59
N GLY A 20 -14.27 -1.49 16.67
CA GLY A 20 -14.74 -1.24 15.31
C GLY A 20 -13.72 -0.46 14.48
N ALA A 21 -12.42 -0.59 14.81
CA ALA A 21 -11.32 -0.04 14.04
C ALA A 21 -11.51 -0.30 12.54
N GLN A 22 -11.16 0.69 11.74
CA GLN A 22 -11.29 0.59 10.31
C GLN A 22 -10.04 -0.04 9.69
N SER A 23 -10.24 -0.76 8.59
CA SER A 23 -9.20 -1.26 7.69
C SER A 23 -9.49 -0.69 6.31
N ALA A 24 -8.43 -0.31 5.61
CA ALA A 24 -8.51 0.13 4.23
C ALA A 24 -8.06 -1.03 3.33
N ALA A 25 -8.94 -1.47 2.43
CA ALA A 25 -8.66 -2.55 1.49
C ALA A 25 -8.20 -2.00 0.12
N GLN A 26 -7.36 -2.77 -0.55
CA GLN A 26 -6.89 -2.45 -1.89
C GLN A 26 -7.98 -2.70 -2.92
N THR A 27 -8.38 -1.65 -3.65
CA THR A 27 -9.51 -1.68 -4.60
C THR A 27 -9.09 -1.56 -6.07
N GLY A 28 -7.78 -1.48 -6.35
CA GLY A 28 -7.25 -1.17 -7.69
C GLY A 28 -7.54 0.26 -8.16
N LEU A 29 -8.13 1.11 -7.31
CA LEU A 29 -8.24 2.54 -7.53
C LEU A 29 -6.94 3.22 -7.08
N PRO A 30 -6.45 4.25 -7.80
CA PRO A 30 -5.26 5.00 -7.37
C PRO A 30 -5.51 5.88 -6.14
N GLN A 31 -6.62 5.69 -5.44
CA GLN A 31 -6.99 6.45 -4.24
C GLN A 31 -6.09 6.10 -3.07
N LEU A 32 -5.79 7.08 -2.23
CA LEU A 32 -5.14 6.89 -0.93
C LEU A 32 -5.80 7.81 0.09
N GLY A 33 -5.93 7.35 1.33
CA GLY A 33 -6.46 8.17 2.41
C GLY A 33 -5.37 9.05 2.98
N LEU A 34 -5.54 10.37 2.89
CA LEU A 34 -4.58 11.34 3.40
C LEU A 34 -4.98 11.80 4.79
N SER A 35 -4.11 11.54 5.77
CA SER A 35 -4.23 12.09 7.11
C SER A 35 -3.10 13.10 7.38
N VAL A 36 -3.45 14.25 7.96
CA VAL A 36 -2.51 15.32 8.31
C VAL A 36 -2.63 15.59 9.81
N PRO A 37 -1.60 15.22 10.62
CA PRO A 37 -1.58 15.56 12.03
C PRO A 37 -1.31 17.05 12.22
N VAL A 38 -2.05 17.69 13.11
CA VAL A 38 -1.94 19.12 13.38
C VAL A 38 -1.82 19.35 14.88
N HIS A 39 -0.73 19.97 15.31
CA HIS A 39 -0.40 20.18 16.72
C HIS A 39 -0.49 21.65 17.15
N SER A 40 -0.56 22.58 16.21
CA SER A 40 -0.66 24.03 16.47
C SER A 40 -1.56 24.74 15.47
N ALA A 41 -1.94 25.99 15.79
CA ALA A 41 -2.71 26.85 14.88
C ALA A 41 -1.94 27.14 13.58
N ASP A 42 -0.62 27.37 13.68
CA ASP A 42 0.23 27.61 12.51
C ASP A 42 0.28 26.40 11.58
N GLU A 43 0.40 25.19 12.14
CA GLU A 43 0.34 23.95 11.37
C GLU A 43 -1.02 23.77 10.69
N LEU A 44 -2.12 24.13 11.35
CA LEU A 44 -3.47 24.05 10.79
C LEU A 44 -3.58 24.96 9.57
N LEU A 45 -3.18 26.23 9.72
CA LEU A 45 -3.23 27.22 8.65
C LEU A 45 -2.29 26.84 7.50
N GLN A 46 -1.09 26.33 7.80
CA GLN A 46 -0.14 25.85 6.80
C GLN A 46 -0.74 24.71 5.98
N ALA A 47 -1.31 23.69 6.65
CA ALA A 47 -1.92 22.54 5.98
C ALA A 47 -3.09 22.99 5.08
N LEU A 48 -3.99 23.84 5.60
CA LEU A 48 -5.16 24.32 4.86
C LEU A 48 -4.76 25.11 3.60
N ARG A 49 -3.77 26.00 3.69
CA ARG A 49 -3.27 26.75 2.50
C ARG A 49 -2.77 25.82 1.41
N VAL A 50 -2.00 24.78 1.77
CA VAL A 50 -1.49 23.80 0.81
C VAL A 50 -2.64 23.01 0.19
N LEU A 51 -3.59 22.54 0.99
CA LEU A 51 -4.73 21.76 0.52
C LEU A 51 -5.66 22.58 -0.39
N GLU A 52 -5.94 23.83 -0.03
CA GLU A 52 -6.74 24.77 -0.82
C GLU A 52 -6.09 25.05 -2.18
N HIS A 53 -4.79 25.37 -2.18
CA HIS A 53 -4.04 25.61 -3.41
C HIS A 53 -4.10 24.41 -4.37
N ARG A 54 -4.10 23.19 -3.82
CA ARG A 54 -4.19 21.94 -4.59
C ARG A 54 -5.63 21.49 -4.85
N ARG A 55 -6.64 22.18 -4.31
CA ARG A 55 -8.05 21.81 -4.37
C ARG A 55 -8.31 20.36 -3.90
N LEU A 56 -7.65 19.99 -2.81
CA LEU A 56 -7.76 18.65 -2.22
C LEU A 56 -8.38 18.71 -0.83
N SER A 57 -9.13 17.66 -0.50
CA SER A 57 -9.60 17.41 0.87
C SER A 57 -8.75 16.33 1.53
N ALA A 58 -8.69 16.35 2.86
CA ALA A 58 -7.90 15.45 3.67
C ALA A 58 -8.59 15.20 5.02
N THR A 59 -8.11 14.20 5.76
CA THR A 59 -8.46 14.00 7.16
C THR A 59 -7.49 14.76 8.06
N LEU A 60 -7.96 15.80 8.74
CA LEU A 60 -7.18 16.58 9.69
C LEU A 60 -7.29 15.94 11.07
N LEU A 61 -6.16 15.56 11.66
CA LEU A 61 -6.09 14.98 13.00
C LEU A 61 -5.83 16.11 14.00
N ILE A 62 -6.87 16.51 14.73
CA ILE A 62 -6.85 17.72 15.56
C ILE A 62 -7.02 17.35 17.04
N PRO A 63 -6.10 17.75 17.93
CA PRO A 63 -6.27 17.67 19.37
C PRO A 63 -7.41 18.58 19.84
N ALA A 64 -8.17 18.16 20.84
CA ALA A 64 -9.30 18.95 21.33
C ALA A 64 -8.95 20.32 21.92
N ALA A 65 -7.77 20.44 22.52
CA ALA A 65 -7.28 21.74 23.00
C ALA A 65 -7.13 22.74 21.84
N LEU A 66 -6.58 22.29 20.71
CA LEU A 66 -6.44 23.11 19.51
C LEU A 66 -7.80 23.43 18.89
N ALA A 67 -8.72 22.45 18.84
CA ALA A 67 -10.07 22.66 18.31
C ALA A 67 -10.85 23.75 19.07
N LEU A 68 -10.63 23.89 20.39
CA LEU A 68 -11.23 24.95 21.19
C LEU A 68 -10.60 26.31 20.93
N GLN A 69 -9.28 26.37 20.77
CA GLN A 69 -8.55 27.61 20.48
C GLN A 69 -8.87 28.15 19.08
N GLU A 70 -8.97 27.24 18.10
CA GLU A 70 -9.10 27.54 16.68
C GLU A 70 -10.46 27.13 16.11
N ALA A 71 -11.54 27.24 16.91
CA ALA A 71 -12.86 26.71 16.54
C ALA A 71 -13.38 27.25 15.20
N ALA A 72 -13.15 28.53 14.90
CA ALA A 72 -13.54 29.13 13.62
C ALA A 72 -12.79 28.50 12.44
N THR A 73 -11.48 28.30 12.59
CA THR A 73 -10.61 27.68 11.58
C THR A 73 -10.98 26.22 11.34
N VAL A 74 -11.24 25.45 12.41
CA VAL A 74 -11.69 24.05 12.33
C VAL A 74 -13.06 23.94 11.65
N ARG A 75 -13.99 24.84 11.97
CA ARG A 75 -15.30 24.91 11.30
C ARG A 75 -15.16 25.20 9.81
N ALA A 76 -14.34 26.19 9.45
CA ALA A 76 -14.09 26.55 8.05
C ALA A 76 -13.48 25.36 7.28
N ALA A 77 -12.55 24.64 7.90
CA ALA A 77 -11.98 23.42 7.32
C ALA A 77 -13.04 22.33 7.07
N ALA A 78 -13.91 22.09 8.06
CA ALA A 78 -15.02 21.14 7.90
C ALA A 78 -15.96 21.55 6.75
N GLN A 79 -16.31 22.84 6.65
CA GLN A 79 -17.15 23.39 5.58
C GLN A 79 -16.49 23.33 4.20
N ALA A 80 -15.16 23.41 4.13
CA ALA A 80 -14.38 23.21 2.90
C ALA A 80 -14.30 21.73 2.47
N GLY A 81 -14.92 20.81 3.21
CA GLY A 81 -15.00 19.39 2.86
C GLY A 81 -13.89 18.52 3.46
N HIS A 82 -13.03 19.08 4.32
CA HIS A 82 -12.07 18.28 5.08
C HIS A 82 -12.81 17.36 6.08
N GLU A 83 -12.28 16.16 6.29
CA GLU A 83 -12.72 15.30 7.37
C GLU A 83 -11.99 15.73 8.66
N ILE A 84 -12.74 15.95 9.73
CA ILE A 84 -12.16 16.26 11.05
C ILE A 84 -12.16 14.99 11.89
N ALA A 85 -10.99 14.58 12.34
CA ALA A 85 -10.80 13.44 13.24
C ALA A 85 -10.01 13.87 14.48
N GLY A 86 -10.28 13.22 15.62
CA GLY A 86 -9.62 13.54 16.87
C GLY A 86 -8.28 12.83 17.04
N THR A 87 -7.40 13.41 17.85
CA THR A 87 -6.18 12.76 18.37
C THR A 87 -6.01 13.05 19.87
N GLY A 88 -5.27 12.20 20.58
CA GLY A 88 -5.03 12.33 22.01
C GLY A 88 -6.20 11.83 22.87
N SER A 89 -6.51 12.58 23.92
CA SER A 89 -7.49 12.19 24.95
C SER A 89 -8.93 12.16 24.42
N ALA A 90 -9.62 11.04 24.65
CA ALA A 90 -11.03 10.84 24.30
C ALA A 90 -12.00 11.82 24.99
N ALA A 91 -11.60 12.42 26.11
CA ALA A 91 -12.43 13.39 26.84
C ALA A 91 -12.77 14.63 25.99
N GLY A 92 -11.94 14.93 24.99
CA GLY A 92 -12.08 16.09 24.12
C GLY A 92 -13.09 15.94 22.97
N LEU A 93 -13.75 14.79 22.80
CA LEU A 93 -14.64 14.54 21.66
C LEU A 93 -15.76 15.58 21.53
N ALA A 94 -16.44 15.94 22.62
CA ALA A 94 -17.53 16.91 22.57
C ALA A 94 -17.07 18.31 22.14
N ALA A 95 -15.86 18.70 22.56
CA ALA A 95 -15.26 19.96 22.13
C ALA A 95 -14.96 19.96 20.63
N LEU A 96 -14.46 18.83 20.11
CA LEU A 96 -14.25 18.65 18.68
C LEU A 96 -15.56 18.72 17.87
N ASP A 97 -16.61 18.05 18.34
CA ASP A 97 -17.94 18.06 17.69
C ASP A 97 -18.46 19.50 17.54
N VAL A 98 -18.33 20.29 18.61
CA VAL A 98 -18.77 21.70 18.65
C VAL A 98 -17.91 22.57 17.73
N ALA A 99 -16.59 22.45 17.78
CA ALA A 99 -15.67 23.22 16.96
C ALA A 99 -15.85 22.94 15.47
N ALA A 100 -15.98 21.66 15.10
CA ALA A 100 -16.19 21.24 13.72
C ALA A 100 -17.62 21.47 13.22
N CYS A 101 -18.57 21.76 14.12
CA CYS A 101 -20.02 21.81 13.84
C CYS A 101 -20.54 20.55 13.14
N GLN A 102 -19.95 19.40 13.43
CA GLN A 102 -20.34 18.09 12.90
C GLN A 102 -19.91 17.00 13.88
N SER A 103 -20.60 15.85 13.86
CA SER A 103 -20.21 14.70 14.67
C SER A 103 -18.91 14.08 14.13
N VAL A 104 -17.88 14.03 14.97
CA VAL A 104 -16.60 13.39 14.65
C VAL A 104 -16.77 11.88 14.75
N ALA A 105 -16.60 11.20 13.62
CA ALA A 105 -16.78 9.75 13.52
C ALA A 105 -15.47 8.95 13.62
N ALA A 106 -14.32 9.63 13.58
CA ALA A 106 -13.01 9.00 13.48
C ALA A 106 -11.99 9.55 14.50
N TRP A 107 -11.08 8.69 14.94
CA TRP A 107 -10.02 9.03 15.89
C TRP A 107 -8.69 8.39 15.49
N GLU A 108 -7.59 9.08 15.71
CA GLU A 108 -6.25 8.58 15.39
C GLU A 108 -5.89 7.35 16.25
N ALA A 109 -5.46 6.28 15.57
CA ALA A 109 -4.75 5.16 16.17
C ALA A 109 -3.24 5.39 16.01
N GLY A 110 -2.66 6.24 16.88
CA GLY A 110 -1.33 6.84 16.69
C GLY A 110 -0.32 6.61 17.82
N GLU A 111 0.44 7.64 18.14
CA GLU A 111 1.42 7.62 19.25
C GLU A 111 0.78 8.13 20.56
N THR A 112 -0.16 9.05 20.44
CA THR A 112 -0.99 9.62 21.50
C THR A 112 -2.33 8.89 21.61
N GLU A 113 -2.30 7.55 21.57
CA GLU A 113 -3.53 6.75 21.63
C GLU A 113 -4.25 6.90 22.98
N PRO A 114 -5.58 7.01 22.98
CA PRO A 114 -6.34 6.88 24.21
C PRO A 114 -6.09 5.51 24.85
N GLY A 115 -6.14 5.46 26.19
CA GLY A 115 -6.14 4.19 26.91
C GLY A 115 -7.35 3.32 26.52
N TRP A 116 -7.35 2.06 26.94
CA TRP A 116 -8.43 1.10 26.63
C TRP A 116 -9.83 1.62 26.98
N ALA A 117 -9.97 2.21 28.17
CA ALA A 117 -11.22 2.84 28.61
C ALA A 117 -11.63 4.03 27.70
N GLY A 118 -10.65 4.80 27.22
CA GLY A 118 -10.89 5.87 26.26
C GLY A 118 -11.40 5.34 24.91
N TRP A 119 -10.81 4.25 24.41
CA TRP A 119 -11.30 3.59 23.20
C TRP A 119 -12.71 3.00 23.38
N GLN A 120 -13.03 2.43 24.54
CA GLN A 120 -14.39 1.97 24.86
C GLN A 120 -15.39 3.15 24.85
N ALA A 121 -15.03 4.27 25.47
CA ALA A 121 -15.87 5.47 25.50
C ALA A 121 -16.10 6.06 24.09
N LEU A 122 -15.05 6.13 23.27
CA LEU A 122 -15.15 6.55 21.86
C LEU A 122 -16.07 5.61 21.06
N ALA A 123 -15.87 4.29 21.20
CA ALA A 123 -16.65 3.30 20.49
C ALA A 123 -18.14 3.32 20.87
N ALA A 124 -18.45 3.57 22.15
CA ALA A 124 -19.82 3.72 22.65
C ALA A 124 -20.54 4.94 22.05
N ARG A 125 -19.77 5.97 21.64
CA ARG A 125 -20.25 7.17 20.94
C ARG A 125 -20.19 7.04 19.42
N GLY A 126 -19.90 5.85 18.89
CA GLY A 126 -19.83 5.59 17.45
C GLY A 126 -18.53 6.02 16.79
N VAL A 127 -17.56 6.56 17.53
CA VAL A 127 -16.26 6.99 17.00
C VAL A 127 -15.35 5.77 16.80
N ARG A 128 -14.73 5.68 15.62
CA ARG A 128 -13.91 4.53 15.22
C ARG A 128 -12.44 4.90 15.09
N PRO A 129 -11.52 4.01 15.50
CA PRO A 129 -10.12 4.13 15.15
C PRO A 129 -9.92 4.16 13.63
N LEU A 130 -9.17 5.14 13.13
CA LEU A 130 -8.75 5.22 11.72
C LEU A 130 -7.84 4.01 11.35
N PRO A 131 -7.78 3.63 10.06
CA PRO A 131 -6.81 2.65 9.60
C PRO A 131 -5.39 3.12 9.87
N LEU A 132 -4.57 2.22 10.41
CA LEU A 132 -3.16 2.52 10.69
C LEU A 132 -2.42 2.85 9.38
N PRO A 133 -1.69 3.98 9.33
CA PRO A 133 -1.01 4.40 8.10
C PRO A 133 0.09 3.40 7.71
N GLY A 134 0.21 3.19 6.40
CA GLY A 134 1.30 2.41 5.81
C GLY A 134 2.62 3.20 5.81
N PRO A 135 3.78 2.52 5.83
CA PRO A 135 5.08 3.19 5.75
C PRO A 135 5.38 3.79 4.37
N THR A 136 4.73 3.27 3.32
CA THR A 136 4.87 3.71 1.94
C THR A 136 3.49 3.93 1.33
N PRO A 137 3.33 4.90 0.42
CA PRO A 137 2.07 5.08 -0.31
C PRO A 137 1.68 3.81 -1.09
N GLN A 138 0.46 3.33 -0.88
CA GLN A 138 -0.10 2.23 -1.62
C GLN A 138 -1.58 2.50 -1.96
N PRO A 139 -2.06 2.03 -3.12
CA PRO A 139 -3.46 2.18 -3.50
C PRO A 139 -4.40 1.54 -2.47
N GLY A 140 -5.41 2.27 -2.04
CA GLY A 140 -6.39 1.85 -1.04
C GLY A 140 -5.87 1.81 0.40
N GLN A 141 -4.66 2.32 0.68
CA GLN A 141 -4.15 2.49 2.04
C GLN A 141 -4.21 3.94 2.51
N THR A 142 -3.97 4.14 3.81
CA THR A 142 -3.83 5.47 4.40
C THR A 142 -2.35 5.84 4.52
N VAL A 143 -2.06 7.13 4.32
CA VAL A 143 -0.75 7.73 4.59
C VAL A 143 -0.92 8.88 5.57
N ARG A 144 0.13 9.13 6.35
CA ARG A 144 0.22 10.25 7.27
C ARG A 144 1.34 11.17 6.81
N ILE A 145 1.03 12.44 6.60
CA ILE A 145 2.00 13.44 6.10
C ILE A 145 1.97 14.65 7.01
N ALA A 146 3.13 15.05 7.53
CA ALA A 146 3.24 16.22 8.38
C ALA A 146 2.93 17.51 7.58
N PRO A 147 2.35 18.55 8.22
CA PRO A 147 2.04 19.82 7.55
C PRO A 147 3.21 20.44 6.79
N ALA A 148 4.43 20.37 7.37
CA ALA A 148 5.65 20.90 6.76
C ALA A 148 6.08 20.17 5.48
N GLU A 149 5.75 18.90 5.34
CA GLU A 149 6.12 18.05 4.18
C GLU A 149 5.00 17.98 3.14
N LEU A 150 3.82 18.51 3.47
CA LEU A 150 2.58 18.25 2.74
C LEU A 150 2.68 18.64 1.26
N ALA A 151 3.23 19.82 0.95
CA ALA A 151 3.35 20.28 -0.43
C ALA A 151 4.22 19.34 -1.29
N ALA A 152 5.44 19.06 -0.82
CA ALA A 152 6.39 18.21 -1.54
C ALA A 152 5.88 16.77 -1.72
N ARG A 153 5.25 16.22 -0.66
CA ARG A 153 4.72 14.85 -0.71
C ARG A 153 3.48 14.75 -1.60
N LEU A 154 2.62 15.77 -1.65
CA LEU A 154 1.50 15.81 -2.59
C LEU A 154 1.97 15.84 -4.05
N ASP A 155 3.05 16.57 -4.36
CA ASP A 155 3.66 16.59 -5.69
C ASP A 155 4.18 15.21 -6.09
N GLU A 156 4.87 14.53 -5.18
CA GLU A 156 5.35 13.17 -5.40
C GLU A 156 4.18 12.19 -5.62
N LEU A 157 3.13 12.27 -4.79
CA LEU A 157 1.95 11.42 -4.93
C LEU A 157 1.23 11.64 -6.27
N HIS A 158 1.07 12.89 -6.68
CA HIS A 158 0.47 13.24 -7.97
C HIS A 158 1.32 12.73 -9.15
N THR A 159 2.64 12.91 -9.09
CA THR A 159 3.59 12.41 -10.10
C THR A 159 3.53 10.89 -10.22
N ASN A 160 3.35 10.20 -9.09
CA ASN A 160 3.17 8.75 -9.03
C ASN A 160 1.74 8.29 -9.37
N GLY A 161 0.83 9.21 -9.74
CA GLY A 161 -0.52 8.92 -10.21
C GLY A 161 -1.52 8.59 -9.10
N PHE A 162 -1.20 8.87 -7.84
CA PHE A 162 -2.13 8.70 -6.73
C PHE A 162 -3.16 9.83 -6.67
N ARG A 163 -4.30 9.53 -6.01
CA ARG A 163 -5.39 10.47 -5.75
C ARG A 163 -5.66 10.52 -4.25
N PRO A 164 -5.01 11.45 -3.52
CA PRO A 164 -5.29 11.69 -2.11
C PRO A 164 -6.75 12.10 -1.90
N SER A 165 -7.39 11.53 -0.89
CA SER A 165 -8.73 11.90 -0.44
C SER A 165 -8.81 11.81 1.09
N PRO A 166 -9.84 12.39 1.73
CA PRO A 166 -10.15 12.06 3.12
C PRO A 166 -10.29 10.55 3.30
N VAL A 167 -9.89 10.05 4.47
CA VAL A 167 -9.94 8.62 4.81
C VAL A 167 -11.36 8.08 4.71
N ARG A 168 -12.38 8.83 5.16
CA ARG A 168 -13.79 8.43 5.02
C ARG A 168 -14.25 8.16 3.59
N GLU A 169 -13.56 8.73 2.60
CA GLU A 169 -13.89 8.60 1.17
C GLU A 169 -13.16 7.45 0.48
N LEU A 170 -12.33 6.71 1.20
CA LEU A 170 -11.64 5.54 0.65
C LEU A 170 -12.65 4.46 0.25
N SER A 171 -12.66 4.11 -1.04
CA SER A 171 -13.51 3.07 -1.64
C SER A 171 -13.40 1.68 -0.99
N GLY A 172 -12.31 1.38 -0.29
CA GLY A 172 -12.07 0.12 0.40
C GLY A 172 -12.22 0.17 1.92
N LEU A 173 -12.72 1.29 2.46
CA LEU A 173 -12.85 1.47 3.90
C LEU A 173 -13.93 0.54 4.47
N ARG A 174 -13.54 -0.32 5.40
CA ARG A 174 -14.45 -1.24 6.10
C ARG A 174 -14.03 -1.41 7.55
N ARG A 175 -14.85 -2.10 8.34
CA ARG A 175 -14.39 -2.58 9.66
C ARG A 175 -13.27 -3.60 9.47
N ALA A 176 -12.23 -3.45 10.28
CA ALA A 176 -11.16 -4.43 10.37
C ALA A 176 -11.67 -5.71 11.03
N THR A 177 -10.99 -6.81 10.72
CA THR A 177 -11.31 -8.17 11.14
C THR A 177 -10.03 -8.86 11.61
N PRO A 178 -10.10 -9.97 12.35
CA PRO A 178 -8.91 -10.73 12.72
C PRO A 178 -8.06 -11.15 11.52
N ARG A 179 -8.68 -11.33 10.35
CA ARG A 179 -7.97 -11.62 9.10
C ARG A 179 -6.99 -10.50 8.71
N ASP A 180 -7.34 -9.23 8.95
CA ASP A 180 -6.45 -8.10 8.66
C ASP A 180 -5.16 -8.15 9.47
N LEU A 181 -5.24 -8.57 10.75
CA LEU A 181 -4.05 -8.82 11.56
C LEU A 181 -3.21 -9.99 11.00
N LEU A 182 -3.85 -11.08 10.59
CA LEU A 182 -3.14 -12.23 10.00
C LEU A 182 -2.41 -11.83 8.71
N LEU A 183 -3.07 -11.08 7.82
CA LEU A 183 -2.47 -10.54 6.60
C LEU A 183 -1.30 -9.61 6.91
N HIS A 184 -1.45 -8.75 7.93
CA HIS A 184 -0.36 -7.88 8.38
C HIS A 184 0.84 -8.67 8.90
N VAL A 185 0.61 -9.69 9.74
CA VAL A 185 1.69 -10.54 10.27
C VAL A 185 2.37 -11.29 9.12
N TYR A 186 1.61 -11.83 8.17
CA TYR A 186 2.16 -12.48 6.98
C TYR A 186 3.06 -11.52 6.19
N ALA A 187 2.59 -10.30 5.88
CA ALA A 187 3.37 -9.31 5.14
C ALA A 187 4.65 -8.89 5.90
N GLN A 188 4.55 -8.67 7.22
CA GLN A 188 5.68 -8.24 8.04
C GLN A 188 6.70 -9.35 8.34
N THR A 189 6.34 -10.62 8.13
CA THR A 189 7.23 -11.75 8.41
C THR A 189 7.65 -12.43 7.12
N VAL A 190 6.71 -13.04 6.39
CA VAL A 190 7.01 -13.82 5.20
C VAL A 190 7.47 -12.92 4.06
N GLU A 191 6.68 -11.92 3.68
CA GLU A 191 7.04 -11.06 2.53
C GLU A 191 8.25 -10.17 2.84
N ALA A 192 8.32 -9.61 4.04
CA ALA A 192 9.47 -8.78 4.46
C ALA A 192 10.77 -9.59 4.53
N ASN A 193 10.73 -10.82 5.03
CA ASN A 193 11.91 -11.69 5.05
C ASN A 193 12.28 -12.14 3.64
N PHE A 194 11.31 -12.51 2.80
CA PHE A 194 11.56 -12.85 1.40
C PHE A 194 12.22 -11.69 0.65
N THR A 195 11.68 -10.48 0.81
CA THR A 195 12.22 -9.25 0.22
C THR A 195 13.68 -9.02 0.63
N ARG A 196 13.98 -9.23 1.91
CA ARG A 196 15.32 -9.05 2.46
C ARG A 196 16.30 -10.13 2.00
N GLN A 197 15.87 -11.40 1.99
CA GLN A 197 16.70 -12.54 1.64
C GLN A 197 17.00 -12.60 0.13
N HIS A 198 16.05 -12.21 -0.71
CA HIS A 198 16.19 -12.22 -2.17
C HIS A 198 16.52 -10.84 -2.75
N HIS A 199 16.82 -9.85 -1.90
CA HIS A 199 17.16 -8.48 -2.31
C HIS A 199 16.15 -7.89 -3.31
N VAL A 200 14.86 -8.14 -3.09
CA VAL A 200 13.81 -7.74 -4.02
C VAL A 200 13.69 -6.22 -4.01
N ILE A 201 13.97 -5.61 -5.15
CA ILE A 201 13.81 -4.19 -5.41
C ILE A 201 12.33 -3.93 -5.72
N ASP A 202 11.69 -3.14 -4.87
CA ASP A 202 10.32 -2.70 -5.08
C ASP A 202 10.27 -1.62 -6.15
N LEU A 203 9.51 -1.84 -7.22
CA LEU A 203 9.27 -0.88 -8.31
C LEU A 203 7.81 -0.42 -8.36
N THR A 204 7.09 -0.55 -7.23
CA THR A 204 5.67 -0.23 -7.13
C THR A 204 5.40 1.21 -6.66
N GLN A 205 6.32 2.14 -6.90
CA GLN A 205 6.19 3.55 -6.48
C GLN A 205 4.97 4.24 -7.11
N ARG A 206 4.63 3.88 -8.34
CA ARG A 206 3.44 4.38 -9.04
C ARG A 206 2.17 3.71 -8.52
N ALA A 207 1.04 4.42 -8.57
CA ALA A 207 -0.26 3.93 -8.13
C ALA A 207 -0.74 2.69 -8.92
N ASP A 208 -0.31 2.54 -10.17
CA ASP A 208 -0.57 1.37 -11.01
C ASP A 208 0.67 0.49 -11.22
N GLY A 209 1.76 0.73 -10.48
CA GLY A 209 2.96 -0.10 -10.52
C GLY A 209 2.71 -1.45 -9.86
N VAL A 210 3.00 -2.54 -10.57
CA VAL A 210 2.74 -3.94 -10.11
C VAL A 210 3.98 -4.82 -10.11
N MET A 211 5.13 -4.31 -10.55
CA MET A 211 6.36 -5.10 -10.68
C MET A 211 7.32 -4.85 -9.53
N ARG A 212 8.08 -5.89 -9.23
CA ARG A 212 9.24 -5.90 -8.37
C ARG A 212 10.31 -6.74 -9.08
N VAL A 213 11.58 -6.52 -8.79
CA VAL A 213 12.67 -7.23 -9.45
C VAL A 213 13.71 -7.70 -8.45
N ALA A 214 14.19 -8.93 -8.59
CA ALA A 214 15.25 -9.49 -7.75
C ALA A 214 16.49 -9.78 -8.60
N PRO A 215 17.69 -9.31 -8.20
CA PRO A 215 18.93 -9.77 -8.82
C PRO A 215 19.22 -11.22 -8.40
N LEU A 216 19.52 -12.08 -9.36
CA LEU A 216 20.02 -13.43 -9.10
C LEU A 216 21.45 -13.56 -9.63
N PRO A 217 22.39 -14.08 -8.82
CA PRO A 217 23.78 -14.25 -9.26
C PRO A 217 23.97 -15.38 -10.28
N SER A 218 22.95 -16.24 -10.44
CA SER A 218 23.02 -17.46 -11.25
C SER A 218 21.72 -17.70 -11.99
N ALA A 219 21.81 -18.11 -13.26
CA ALA A 219 20.66 -18.48 -14.07
C ALA A 219 20.02 -19.78 -13.54
N PRO A 220 18.75 -19.76 -13.10
CA PRO A 220 18.07 -20.98 -12.67
C PRO A 220 17.65 -21.84 -13.86
N ASP A 221 17.65 -23.17 -13.69
CA ASP A 221 17.00 -24.05 -14.68
C ASP A 221 15.49 -23.72 -14.76
N PRO A 222 14.86 -23.76 -15.95
CA PRO A 222 15.36 -24.25 -17.24
C PRO A 222 15.97 -23.20 -18.17
N LEU A 223 16.44 -22.03 -17.68
CA LEU A 223 16.99 -21.01 -18.59
C LEU A 223 18.11 -21.58 -19.48
N PRO A 224 18.12 -21.29 -20.79
CA PRO A 224 19.15 -21.75 -21.71
C PRO A 224 20.42 -20.88 -21.60
N LEU A 225 20.87 -20.64 -20.37
CA LEU A 225 22.05 -19.86 -20.04
C LEU A 225 22.94 -20.67 -19.09
N PRO A 226 24.28 -20.49 -19.15
CA PRO A 226 25.16 -21.07 -18.14
C PRO A 226 24.75 -20.62 -16.74
N ARG A 227 24.79 -21.54 -15.75
CA ARG A 227 24.39 -21.25 -14.37
C ARG A 227 25.20 -20.13 -13.70
N THR A 228 26.37 -19.80 -14.21
CA THR A 228 27.21 -18.71 -13.72
C THR A 228 26.75 -17.32 -14.16
N ILE A 229 25.77 -17.24 -15.07
CA ILE A 229 25.30 -15.98 -15.62
C ILE A 229 24.28 -15.31 -14.69
N PRO A 230 24.49 -14.04 -14.29
CA PRO A 230 23.51 -13.30 -13.51
C PRO A 230 22.22 -13.03 -14.29
N THR A 231 21.10 -12.97 -13.58
CA THR A 231 19.77 -12.75 -14.16
C THR A 231 18.94 -11.83 -13.27
N ALA A 232 17.82 -11.33 -13.80
CA ALA A 232 16.84 -10.53 -13.06
C ALA A 232 15.49 -11.27 -13.04
N GLU A 233 14.98 -11.57 -11.85
CA GLU A 233 13.67 -12.21 -11.70
C GLU A 233 12.58 -11.16 -11.47
N LEU A 234 11.50 -11.25 -12.25
CA LEU A 234 10.30 -10.46 -12.10
C LEU A 234 9.37 -11.08 -11.07
N HIS A 235 8.89 -10.23 -10.17
CA HIS A 235 7.91 -10.56 -9.15
C HIS A 235 6.71 -9.63 -9.30
N LEU A 236 5.49 -10.19 -9.22
CA LEU A 236 4.27 -9.41 -9.23
C LEU A 236 3.82 -9.08 -7.80
N ASP A 237 3.43 -7.83 -7.58
CA ASP A 237 2.62 -7.47 -6.43
C ASP A 237 1.21 -8.04 -6.64
N SER A 238 0.99 -9.20 -6.01
CA SER A 238 -0.24 -9.97 -6.14
C SER A 238 -1.46 -9.20 -5.65
N ALA A 239 -1.32 -8.38 -4.60
CA ALA A 239 -2.42 -7.63 -4.05
C ALA A 239 -2.86 -6.52 -5.04
N ARG A 240 -1.89 -5.81 -5.65
CA ARG A 240 -2.17 -4.75 -6.63
C ARG A 240 -2.77 -5.28 -7.93
N ILE A 241 -2.19 -6.33 -8.51
CA ILE A 241 -2.67 -6.84 -9.80
C ILE A 241 -4.09 -7.39 -9.70
N VAL A 242 -4.45 -8.00 -8.56
CA VAL A 242 -5.80 -8.50 -8.29
C VAL A 242 -6.80 -7.36 -8.18
N GLY A 243 -6.46 -6.30 -7.44
CA GLY A 243 -7.28 -5.10 -7.35
C GLY A 243 -7.51 -4.45 -8.73
N LEU A 244 -6.46 -4.34 -9.55
CA LEU A 244 -6.57 -3.80 -10.91
C LEU A 244 -7.40 -4.70 -11.83
N ALA A 245 -7.20 -6.02 -11.77
CA ALA A 245 -7.91 -6.99 -12.60
C ALA A 245 -9.41 -7.01 -12.29
N ALA A 246 -9.80 -6.86 -11.02
CA ALA A 246 -11.19 -6.76 -10.59
C ALA A 246 -11.95 -5.58 -11.24
N ARG A 247 -11.22 -4.53 -11.66
CA ARG A 247 -11.79 -3.36 -12.34
C ARG A 247 -11.82 -3.48 -13.86
N GLY A 248 -11.01 -4.38 -14.42
CA GLY A 248 -10.98 -4.63 -15.86
C GLY A 248 -9.62 -5.13 -16.34
N ALA A 249 -9.65 -6.20 -17.12
CA ALA A 249 -8.46 -6.85 -17.67
C ALA A 249 -7.57 -5.89 -18.50
N LEU A 250 -8.17 -4.99 -19.29
CA LEU A 250 -7.42 -4.04 -20.11
C LEU A 250 -6.62 -3.03 -19.26
N GLY A 251 -7.18 -2.55 -18.16
CA GLY A 251 -6.50 -1.63 -17.24
C GLY A 251 -5.33 -2.32 -16.54
N ALA A 252 -5.55 -3.55 -16.05
CA ALA A 252 -4.51 -4.38 -15.46
C ALA A 252 -3.39 -4.68 -16.46
N TYR A 253 -3.71 -4.99 -17.72
CA TYR A 253 -2.71 -5.24 -18.76
C TYR A 253 -1.88 -3.99 -19.09
N ARG A 254 -2.50 -2.80 -19.18
CA ARG A 254 -1.77 -1.54 -19.38
C ARG A 254 -0.87 -1.18 -18.20
N ALA A 255 -1.32 -1.44 -16.97
CA ALA A 255 -0.51 -1.27 -15.76
C ALA A 255 0.69 -2.22 -15.76
N TYR A 256 0.46 -3.49 -16.12
CA TYR A 256 1.48 -4.50 -16.30
C TYR A 256 2.56 -4.08 -17.31
N LEU A 257 2.16 -3.68 -18.54
CA LEU A 257 3.11 -3.24 -19.57
C LEU A 257 3.91 -2.01 -19.16
N ARG A 258 3.28 -1.04 -18.47
CA ARG A 258 4.00 0.13 -17.94
C ARG A 258 4.97 -0.27 -16.83
N SER A 259 4.63 -1.24 -16.01
CA SER A 259 5.53 -1.76 -14.97
C SER A 259 6.73 -2.50 -15.54
N LEU A 260 6.62 -3.13 -16.73
CA LEU A 260 7.79 -3.65 -17.45
C LEU A 260 8.77 -2.55 -17.88
N LYS A 261 8.26 -1.35 -18.21
CA LYS A 261 9.12 -0.19 -18.49
C LYS A 261 9.85 0.31 -17.25
N ASP A 262 9.18 0.27 -16.10
CA ASP A 262 9.82 0.59 -14.82
C ASP A 262 10.96 -0.40 -14.53
N VAL A 263 10.82 -1.68 -14.89
CA VAL A 263 11.91 -2.67 -14.83
C VAL A 263 13.01 -2.36 -15.85
N GLY A 264 12.66 -1.98 -17.09
CA GLY A 264 13.63 -1.60 -18.13
C GLY A 264 14.55 -0.49 -17.67
N ARG A 265 13.96 0.56 -17.09
CA ARG A 265 14.69 1.65 -16.44
C ARG A 265 15.56 1.15 -15.28
N ALA A 266 15.02 0.30 -14.40
CA ALA A 266 15.77 -0.25 -13.29
C ALA A 266 16.99 -1.06 -13.75
N LEU A 267 16.88 -1.85 -14.82
CA LEU A 267 18.00 -2.60 -15.41
C LEU A 267 19.12 -1.69 -15.91
N GLN A 268 18.80 -0.47 -16.36
CA GLN A 268 19.76 0.54 -16.83
C GLN A 268 20.37 1.35 -15.68
N GLU A 269 19.56 1.75 -14.70
CA GLU A 269 19.96 2.74 -13.68
C GLU A 269 20.53 2.09 -12.40
N ARG A 270 20.13 0.85 -12.08
CA ARG A 270 20.47 0.21 -10.79
C ARG A 270 21.73 -0.64 -10.93
N PRO A 271 22.82 -0.33 -10.20
CA PRO A 271 24.08 -1.09 -10.28
C PRO A 271 23.91 -2.59 -10.01
N GLU A 272 22.99 -2.96 -9.12
CA GLU A 272 22.71 -4.35 -8.75
C GLU A 272 22.16 -5.19 -9.91
N LEU A 273 21.61 -4.52 -10.94
CA LEU A 273 20.96 -5.15 -12.09
C LEU A 273 21.79 -5.05 -13.38
N HIS A 274 22.90 -4.31 -13.40
CA HIS A 274 23.70 -4.09 -14.60
C HIS A 274 24.27 -5.38 -15.20
N GLY A 275 24.67 -6.33 -14.35
CA GLY A 275 25.25 -7.60 -14.78
C GLY A 275 24.25 -8.65 -15.26
N ALA A 276 22.94 -8.44 -15.07
CA ALA A 276 21.92 -9.41 -15.47
C ALA A 276 21.93 -9.58 -17.00
N GLN A 277 21.93 -10.81 -17.51
CA GLN A 277 21.92 -11.10 -18.96
C GLN A 277 20.54 -11.52 -19.48
N ALA A 278 19.61 -11.80 -18.59
CA ALA A 278 18.23 -12.12 -18.92
C ALA A 278 17.27 -11.67 -17.82
N VAL A 279 16.04 -11.45 -18.23
CA VAL A 279 14.89 -11.17 -17.37
C VAL A 279 13.97 -12.39 -17.42
N PHE A 280 13.59 -12.94 -16.28
CA PHE A 280 12.69 -14.09 -16.22
C PHE A 280 11.64 -13.94 -15.13
N ALA A 281 10.58 -14.75 -15.20
CA ALA A 281 9.52 -14.80 -14.20
C ALA A 281 9.02 -16.24 -14.08
N VAL A 282 8.72 -16.70 -12.87
CA VAL A 282 7.89 -17.89 -12.67
C VAL A 282 6.44 -17.45 -12.56
N THR A 283 5.56 -17.98 -13.41
CA THR A 283 4.21 -17.43 -13.56
C THR A 283 3.14 -18.50 -13.79
N LEU A 284 1.89 -18.13 -13.54
CA LEU A 284 0.67 -18.83 -13.99
C LEU A 284 -0.10 -18.02 -15.04
N PHE A 285 0.43 -16.86 -15.44
CA PHE A 285 -0.17 -15.92 -16.41
C PHE A 285 0.63 -15.95 -17.72
N TYR A 286 0.39 -16.95 -18.56
CA TYR A 286 1.13 -17.17 -19.82
C TYR A 286 0.85 -16.11 -20.87
N ALA A 287 -0.43 -15.92 -21.20
CA ALA A 287 -0.83 -15.06 -22.30
C ALA A 287 -0.28 -13.62 -22.18
N PRO A 288 -0.33 -12.93 -21.02
CA PRO A 288 0.25 -11.60 -20.91
C PRO A 288 1.76 -11.55 -21.14
N LEU A 289 2.49 -12.58 -20.71
CA LEU A 289 3.95 -12.66 -20.86
C LEU A 289 4.35 -13.00 -22.30
N GLU A 290 3.65 -13.94 -22.95
CA GLU A 290 3.85 -14.25 -24.37
C GLU A 290 3.54 -13.03 -25.26
N GLN A 291 2.47 -12.29 -24.95
CA GLN A 291 2.13 -11.04 -25.65
C GLN A 291 3.18 -9.95 -25.42
N ALA A 292 3.82 -9.94 -24.25
CA ALA A 292 4.99 -9.10 -23.96
C ALA A 292 6.28 -9.60 -24.68
N GLY A 293 6.23 -10.76 -25.34
CA GLY A 293 7.32 -11.33 -26.11
C GLY A 293 8.24 -12.26 -25.34
N PHE A 294 7.87 -12.66 -24.12
CA PHE A 294 8.63 -13.65 -23.37
C PHE A 294 8.47 -15.04 -24.00
N THR A 295 9.55 -15.81 -23.97
CA THR A 295 9.51 -17.24 -24.31
C THR A 295 9.14 -18.05 -23.07
N LEU A 296 8.21 -19.00 -23.22
CA LEU A 296 7.81 -19.90 -22.13
C LEU A 296 8.62 -21.19 -22.14
N LEU A 297 9.07 -21.60 -20.96
CA LEU A 297 9.79 -22.83 -20.70
C LEU A 297 9.06 -23.64 -19.62
N GLU A 298 9.02 -24.95 -19.81
CA GLU A 298 8.48 -25.87 -18.81
C GLU A 298 9.43 -25.97 -17.61
N LEU A 299 8.86 -25.83 -16.40
CA LEU A 299 9.64 -26.01 -15.18
C LEU A 299 9.92 -27.50 -14.91
N PRO A 300 11.07 -27.84 -14.30
CA PRO A 300 11.29 -29.18 -13.78
C PRO A 300 10.13 -29.61 -12.86
N PRO A 301 9.60 -30.85 -12.97
CA PRO A 301 8.35 -31.25 -12.30
C PRO A 301 8.34 -31.02 -10.79
N ALA A 302 9.47 -31.24 -10.11
CA ALA A 302 9.59 -31.01 -8.67
C ALA A 302 9.45 -29.52 -8.32
N ARG A 303 10.12 -28.62 -9.06
CA ARG A 303 10.00 -27.17 -8.87
C ARG A 303 8.59 -26.68 -9.22
N ALA A 304 8.00 -27.20 -10.28
CA ALA A 304 6.64 -26.86 -10.68
C ALA A 304 5.62 -27.14 -9.55
N ARG A 305 5.76 -28.27 -8.84
CA ARG A 305 4.92 -28.62 -7.69
C ARG A 305 5.09 -27.66 -6.51
N VAL A 306 6.33 -27.29 -6.19
CA VAL A 306 6.62 -26.34 -5.11
C VAL A 306 6.05 -24.96 -5.42
N TYR A 307 6.27 -24.45 -6.63
CA TYR A 307 5.70 -23.17 -7.06
C TYR A 307 4.17 -23.21 -7.10
N ALA A 308 3.57 -24.30 -7.59
CA ALA A 308 2.12 -24.46 -7.59
C ALA A 308 1.54 -24.41 -6.17
N LEU A 309 2.21 -25.03 -5.19
CA LEU A 309 1.82 -24.94 -3.79
C LEU A 309 1.94 -23.51 -3.26
N GLY A 310 3.06 -22.83 -3.54
CA GLY A 310 3.26 -21.42 -3.18
C GLY A 310 2.17 -20.51 -3.74
N PHE A 311 1.85 -20.65 -5.03
CA PHE A 311 0.77 -19.90 -5.66
C PHE A 311 -0.59 -20.18 -5.01
N ARG A 312 -0.90 -21.43 -4.62
CA ARG A 312 -2.16 -21.73 -3.88
C ARG A 312 -2.24 -20.98 -2.55
N VAL A 313 -1.13 -20.92 -1.81
CA VAL A 313 -1.06 -20.15 -0.55
C VAL A 313 -1.29 -18.66 -0.83
N LEU A 314 -0.61 -18.08 -1.82
CA LEU A 314 -0.80 -16.68 -2.19
C LEU A 314 -2.25 -16.36 -2.58
N ARG A 315 -2.93 -17.26 -3.30
CA ARG A 315 -4.36 -17.11 -3.64
C ARG A 315 -5.26 -17.08 -2.41
N LEU A 316 -5.00 -17.94 -1.42
CA LEU A 316 -5.74 -17.96 -0.16
C LEU A 316 -5.55 -16.66 0.62
N VAL A 317 -4.31 -16.16 0.67
CA VAL A 317 -3.95 -14.91 1.34
C VAL A 317 -4.62 -13.71 0.67
N HIS A 318 -4.40 -13.52 -0.63
CA HIS A 318 -4.88 -12.33 -1.37
C HIS A 318 -6.32 -12.45 -1.90
N GLY A 319 -7.01 -13.57 -1.66
CA GLY A 319 -8.44 -13.72 -1.92
C GLY A 319 -8.82 -13.79 -3.40
N THR A 320 -7.94 -14.27 -4.27
CA THR A 320 -8.28 -14.47 -5.69
C THR A 320 -9.25 -15.64 -5.84
N THR A 321 -10.54 -15.34 -5.97
CA THR A 321 -11.60 -16.34 -6.17
C THR A 321 -11.69 -16.85 -7.61
N GLN A 322 -11.07 -16.16 -8.58
CA GLN A 322 -10.96 -16.69 -9.94
C GLN A 322 -9.87 -17.76 -9.99
N ALA A 323 -10.30 -19.02 -10.12
CA ALA A 323 -9.41 -20.11 -10.47
C ALA A 323 -8.82 -19.82 -11.86
N SER A 324 -7.51 -19.54 -11.94
CA SER A 324 -6.82 -19.74 -13.21
C SER A 324 -6.98 -21.22 -13.55
N SER A 325 -7.52 -21.50 -14.74
CA SER A 325 -7.64 -22.85 -15.32
C SER A 325 -6.28 -23.55 -15.49
N VAL A 326 -5.19 -22.80 -15.31
CA VAL A 326 -3.81 -23.25 -15.40
C VAL A 326 -3.26 -23.59 -14.02
N LEU A 327 -2.84 -24.85 -13.86
CA LEU A 327 -2.34 -25.39 -12.59
C LEU A 327 -0.82 -25.57 -12.54
N VAL A 328 -0.15 -25.63 -13.70
CA VAL A 328 1.27 -26.00 -13.78
C VAL A 328 2.08 -24.77 -14.13
N PRO A 329 2.84 -24.15 -13.19
CA PRO A 329 3.60 -22.94 -13.46
C PRO A 329 4.69 -23.15 -14.50
N LYS A 330 4.94 -22.10 -15.29
CA LYS A 330 6.01 -22.05 -16.30
C LYS A 330 6.99 -20.93 -15.98
N MET A 331 8.18 -21.03 -16.56
CA MET A 331 9.14 -19.95 -16.57
C MET A 331 8.98 -19.16 -17.87
N ALA A 332 8.74 -17.86 -17.75
CA ALA A 332 8.81 -16.93 -18.88
C ALA A 332 10.16 -16.24 -18.84
N TRP A 333 10.85 -16.10 -19.96
CA TRP A 333 12.13 -15.38 -20.00
C TRP A 333 12.34 -14.59 -21.29
N LEU A 334 13.24 -13.61 -21.21
CA LEU A 334 13.66 -12.77 -22.33
C LEU A 334 15.14 -12.36 -22.13
N PRO A 335 16.00 -12.39 -23.18
CA PRO A 335 17.34 -11.84 -23.10
C PRO A 335 17.32 -10.36 -22.73
N ARG A 336 18.32 -9.89 -21.98
CA ARG A 336 18.40 -8.49 -21.54
C ARG A 336 18.29 -7.50 -22.70
N ASP A 337 19.06 -7.70 -23.75
CA ASP A 337 19.11 -6.75 -24.86
C ASP A 337 17.77 -6.64 -25.57
N GLU A 338 17.06 -7.75 -25.71
CA GLU A 338 15.70 -7.76 -26.25
C GLU A 338 14.70 -7.10 -25.29
N PHE A 339 14.84 -7.32 -23.99
CA PHE A 339 14.00 -6.67 -22.98
C PHE A 339 14.19 -5.16 -23.02
N LEU A 340 15.43 -4.68 -23.04
CA LEU A 340 15.75 -3.25 -23.09
C LEU A 340 15.31 -2.62 -24.41
N LYS A 341 15.42 -3.32 -25.54
CA LYS A 341 14.89 -2.82 -26.83
C LYS A 341 13.38 -2.58 -26.79
N ARG A 342 12.63 -3.36 -26.00
CA ARG A 342 11.16 -3.26 -25.90
C ARG A 342 10.69 -2.31 -24.81
N TYR A 343 11.41 -2.26 -23.69
CA TYR A 343 10.93 -1.66 -22.44
C TYR A 343 11.90 -0.67 -21.78
N GLY A 344 13.13 -0.54 -22.27
CA GLY A 344 14.13 0.43 -21.79
C GLY A 344 14.13 1.74 -22.55
#